data_AF-A0A430G198-F1
#
_entry.id   AF-A0A430G198-F1
#
_cell.length_a   1.000
_cell.length_b   1.000
_cell.length_c   1.000
_cell.angle_alpha   90.00
_cell.angle_beta   90.00
_cell.angle_gamma   90.00
#
_symmetry.space_group_name_H-M   'P 1'
#
loop_
_entity.id
_entity.type
_entity.pdbx_description
1 polymer ?
#
loop_
_entity_poly.entity_id
_entity_poly.type
_entity_poly.pdbx_seq_one_letter_code
_entity_poly.pdbx_strand_id
1 'polypeptide(L)'
;MHDPYKVAGAFARKFGDAEYALKRSSRLRQNKDVAEADWDAFARDLGPDFFTAIVDKGIAKTLIGEPPRRLMNDLQWAPEISPPFTNVHELIVQGVCRVRNSYLHGEKFRGGPDGQWERDVTLIREAHAVLDEAITWWLQAMA
;
A
#
# COMPACT_ATOMS: atom_id res chain seq x y z
N MET A 1 -20.60 -11.71 -3.77
CA MET A 1 -20.04 -10.57 -3.00
C MET A 1 -18.80 -11.07 -2.25
N HIS A 2 -17.62 -10.51 -2.54
CA HIS A 2 -16.40 -10.91 -1.84
C HIS A 2 -16.28 -10.09 -0.56
N ASP A 3 -16.15 -10.78 0.58
CA ASP A 3 -15.92 -10.13 1.86
C ASP A 3 -14.51 -9.51 1.87
N PRO A 4 -14.37 -8.16 1.91
CA PRO A 4 -13.07 -7.50 1.88
C PRO A 4 -12.19 -7.92 3.06
N TYR A 5 -12.77 -8.32 4.20
CA TYR A 5 -12.01 -8.79 5.35
C TYR A 5 -11.29 -10.12 5.09
N LYS A 6 -11.91 -11.02 4.32
CA LYS A 6 -11.25 -12.28 3.94
C LYS A 6 -10.08 -12.04 2.99
N VAL A 7 -10.26 -11.17 2.00
CA VAL A 7 -9.22 -10.86 1.01
C VAL A 7 -8.04 -10.14 1.66
N ALA A 8 -8.32 -9.24 2.60
CA ALA A 8 -7.29 -8.47 3.27
C ALA A 8 -6.52 -9.23 4.35
N GLY A 9 -7.02 -10.37 4.85
CA GLY A 9 -6.26 -11.22 5.76
C GLY A 9 -4.91 -11.67 5.17
N ALA A 10 -4.91 -12.10 3.90
CA ALA A 10 -3.69 -12.49 3.20
C ALA A 10 -2.74 -11.30 3.00
N PHE A 11 -3.28 -10.16 2.59
CA PHE A 11 -2.53 -8.93 2.43
C PHE A 11 -1.90 -8.46 3.75
N ALA A 12 -2.65 -8.45 4.84
CA ALA A 12 -2.18 -8.05 6.16
C ALA A 12 -1.05 -8.96 6.65
N ARG A 13 -1.16 -10.27 6.42
CA ARG A 13 -0.09 -11.22 6.75
C ARG A 13 1.18 -10.91 5.97
N LYS A 14 1.08 -10.76 4.64
CA LYS A 14 2.22 -10.44 3.78
C LYS A 14 2.86 -9.11 4.15
N PHE A 15 2.05 -8.10 4.45
CA PHE A 15 2.52 -6.79 4.92
C PHE A 15 3.30 -6.92 6.23
N GLY A 16 2.82 -7.72 7.19
CA GLY A 16 3.54 -7.99 8.44
C GLY A 16 4.88 -8.69 8.20
N ASP A 17 4.92 -9.69 7.33
CA ASP A 17 6.15 -10.40 6.96
C ASP A 17 7.17 -9.45 6.27
N ALA A 18 6.70 -8.59 5.37
CA ALA A 18 7.51 -7.56 4.72
C ALA A 18 8.04 -6.52 5.72
N GLU A 19 7.19 -6.01 6.62
CA GLU A 19 7.60 -5.05 7.65
C GLU A 19 8.66 -5.66 8.58
N TYR A 20 8.50 -6.92 8.97
CA TYR A 20 9.51 -7.65 9.72
C TYR A 20 10.84 -7.72 8.96
N ALA A 21 10.82 -8.12 7.68
CA ALA A 21 12.01 -8.25 6.85
C ALA A 21 12.75 -6.90 6.68
N LEU A 22 12.02 -5.82 6.41
CA LEU A 22 12.59 -4.47 6.29
C LEU A 22 13.30 -4.05 7.58
N LYS A 23 12.63 -4.22 8.73
CA LYS A 23 13.22 -3.89 10.04
C LYS A 23 14.49 -4.70 10.32
N ARG A 24 14.52 -5.98 9.94
CA ARG A 24 15.71 -6.84 10.10
C ARG A 24 16.82 -6.56 9.09
N SER A 25 16.52 -5.84 8.01
CA SER A 25 17.47 -5.46 6.96
C SER A 25 17.96 -4.02 7.10
N SER A 26 17.97 -3.49 8.33
CA SER A 26 18.38 -2.11 8.64
C SER A 26 17.54 -1.02 7.97
N ARG A 27 16.33 -1.32 7.49
CA ARG A 27 15.35 -0.33 7.04
C ARG A 27 14.43 0.06 8.19
N LEU A 28 15.03 0.62 9.23
CA LEU A 28 14.33 1.18 10.39
C LEU A 28 14.23 2.69 10.25
N ARG A 29 13.06 3.23 10.55
CA ARG A 29 12.85 4.67 10.55
C ARG A 29 13.69 5.28 11.68
N GLN A 30 14.57 6.19 11.30
CA GLN A 30 15.39 6.93 12.26
C GLN A 30 14.54 8.00 12.95
N ASN A 31 14.88 8.36 14.19
CA ASN A 31 14.18 9.38 15.00
C ASN A 31 12.79 8.97 15.52
N LYS A 32 12.62 7.69 15.86
CA LYS A 32 11.46 7.16 16.59
C LYS A 32 11.93 6.33 17.77
N ASP A 33 11.22 6.45 18.89
CA ASP A 33 11.45 5.61 20.08
C ASP A 33 10.94 4.16 19.88
N VAL A 34 10.18 3.93 18.80
CA VAL A 34 9.58 2.64 18.43
C VAL A 34 10.13 2.12 17.11
N ALA A 35 10.30 0.80 17.01
CA ALA A 35 10.82 0.14 15.82
C ALA A 35 9.77 0.09 14.70
N GLU A 36 9.85 1.04 13.76
CA GLU A 36 9.02 1.12 12.56
C GLU A 36 9.86 0.85 11.31
N ALA A 37 9.30 0.13 10.33
CA ALA A 37 9.94 0.00 9.02
C ALA A 37 9.98 1.36 8.30
N ASP A 38 11.10 1.66 7.66
CA ASP A 38 11.27 2.86 6.84
C ASP A 38 10.76 2.59 5.42
N TRP A 39 9.44 2.70 5.25
CA TRP A 39 8.77 2.54 3.95
C TRP A 39 9.17 3.63 2.94
N ASP A 40 9.58 4.81 3.41
CA ASP A 40 10.12 5.88 2.56
C ASP A 40 11.48 5.47 1.98
N ALA A 41 12.38 4.91 2.81
CA ALA A 41 13.65 4.37 2.35
C ALA A 41 13.46 3.17 1.41
N PHE A 42 12.55 2.27 1.74
CA PHE A 42 12.22 1.15 0.87
C PHE A 42 11.72 1.63 -0.51
N ALA A 43 10.83 2.61 -0.55
CA ALA A 43 10.36 3.18 -1.82
C ALA A 43 11.49 3.83 -2.64
N ARG A 44 12.47 4.46 -1.97
CA ARG A 44 13.67 4.99 -2.66
C ARG A 44 14.53 3.89 -3.25
N ASP A 45 14.74 2.80 -2.53
CA ASP A 45 15.57 1.68 -2.98
C ASP A 45 15.03 0.99 -4.23
N LEU A 46 13.71 0.94 -4.40
CA LEU A 46 13.07 0.32 -5.56
C LEU A 46 13.37 1.06 -6.87
N GLY A 47 13.59 2.38 -6.81
CA GLY A 47 13.93 3.21 -7.96
C GLY A 47 12.78 3.40 -8.98
N PRO A 48 12.87 4.40 -9.87
CA PRO A 48 11.78 4.75 -10.79
C PRO A 48 11.40 3.61 -11.76
N ASP A 49 12.34 2.75 -12.12
CA ASP A 49 12.11 1.61 -13.03
C ASP A 49 11.08 0.62 -12.47
N PHE A 50 11.00 0.48 -11.14
CA PHE A 50 9.97 -0.33 -10.50
C PHE A 50 8.57 0.19 -10.81
N PHE A 51 8.36 1.51 -10.76
CA PHE A 51 7.03 2.09 -11.05
C PHE A 51 6.63 1.81 -12.51
N THR A 52 7.55 2.03 -13.46
CA THR A 52 7.33 1.70 -14.87
C THR A 52 6.95 0.24 -15.04
N ALA A 53 7.68 -0.69 -14.40
CA ALA A 53 7.38 -2.11 -14.48
C ALA A 53 5.99 -2.47 -13.93
N ILE A 54 5.53 -1.83 -12.85
CA ILE A 54 4.18 -2.03 -12.31
C ILE A 54 3.11 -1.53 -13.28
N VAL A 55 3.33 -0.37 -13.91
CA VAL A 55 2.42 0.17 -14.92
C VAL A 55 2.32 -0.77 -16.12
N ASP A 56 3.45 -1.22 -16.65
CA ASP A 56 3.53 -2.11 -17.82
C ASP A 56 2.85 -3.47 -17.55
N LYS A 57 3.02 -4.01 -16.34
CA LYS A 57 2.34 -5.23 -15.90
C LYS A 57 0.83 -5.06 -15.73
N GLY A 58 0.36 -3.82 -15.53
CA GLY A 58 -1.07 -3.51 -15.37
C GLY A 58 -1.71 -4.13 -14.13
N ILE A 59 -0.93 -4.46 -13.09
CA ILE A 59 -1.39 -5.14 -11.87
C ILE A 59 -1.94 -4.20 -10.80
N ALA A 60 -1.87 -2.88 -11.02
CA ALA A 60 -2.23 -1.85 -10.05
C ALA A 60 -3.04 -0.71 -10.67
N LYS A 61 -3.89 -1.01 -11.66
CA LYS A 61 -4.59 0.00 -12.45
C LYS A 61 -5.50 0.89 -11.58
N THR A 62 -6.28 0.29 -10.70
CA THR A 62 -7.19 1.03 -9.81
C THR A 62 -6.44 1.72 -8.68
N LEU A 63 -5.43 1.07 -8.10
CA LEU A 63 -4.60 1.63 -7.03
C LEU A 63 -3.83 2.86 -7.51
N ILE A 64 -3.34 2.85 -8.75
CA ILE A 64 -2.65 3.98 -9.36
C ILE A 64 -3.65 5.03 -9.85
N GLY A 65 -4.70 4.64 -10.58
CA GLY A 65 -5.62 5.58 -11.23
C GLY A 65 -6.66 6.21 -10.30
N GLU A 66 -7.11 5.47 -9.29
CA GLU A 66 -8.13 5.89 -8.33
C GLU A 66 -7.68 5.59 -6.89
N PRO A 67 -6.61 6.24 -6.41
CA PRO A 67 -5.98 5.85 -5.16
C PRO A 67 -6.87 6.03 -3.92
N PRO A 68 -6.55 5.33 -2.83
CA PRO A 68 -7.27 5.47 -1.58
C PRO A 68 -7.10 6.87 -0.97
N ARG A 69 -8.22 7.50 -0.59
CA ARG A 69 -8.23 8.72 0.24
C ARG A 69 -7.64 8.44 1.64
N ARG A 70 -7.21 9.49 2.33
CA ARG A 70 -6.73 9.43 3.71
C ARG A 70 -7.81 9.96 4.64
N LEU A 71 -8.02 9.28 5.77
CA LEU A 71 -8.81 9.85 6.86
C LEU A 71 -7.95 10.81 7.66
N MET A 72 -8.47 12.01 7.85
CA MET A 72 -7.83 13.09 8.57
C MET A 72 -8.26 13.08 10.05
N ASN A 73 -7.58 13.86 10.90
CA ASN A 73 -7.85 13.89 12.34
C ASN A 73 -9.16 14.58 12.73
N ASP A 74 -9.82 15.25 11.78
CA ASP A 74 -11.17 15.80 11.85
C ASP A 74 -12.24 14.81 11.33
N LEU A 75 -11.84 13.56 11.08
CA LEU A 75 -12.68 12.48 10.52
C LEU A 75 -13.18 12.75 9.10
N GLN A 76 -12.58 13.71 8.39
CA GLN A 76 -12.85 13.96 6.97
C GLN A 76 -11.92 13.15 6.07
N TRP A 77 -12.41 12.80 4.88
CA TRP A 77 -11.61 12.13 3.87
C TRP A 77 -10.96 13.16 2.95
N ALA A 78 -9.64 13.10 2.81
CA ALA A 78 -8.88 14.01 1.96
C ALA A 78 -7.85 13.28 1.07
N PRO A 79 -7.55 13.81 -0.12
CA PRO A 79 -8.33 14.86 -0.82
C PRO A 79 -9.69 14.31 -1.28
N GLU A 80 -10.62 15.20 -1.68
CA GLU A 80 -11.93 14.80 -2.21
C GLU A 80 -11.78 13.87 -3.42
N ILE A 81 -10.89 14.25 -4.35
CA ILE A 81 -10.44 13.46 -5.48
C ILE A 81 -8.94 13.24 -5.34
N SER A 82 -8.51 11.98 -5.31
CA SER A 82 -7.09 11.66 -5.25
C SER A 82 -6.53 11.59 -6.67
N PRO A 83 -5.50 12.38 -7.02
CA PRO A 83 -4.88 12.32 -8.33
C PRO A 83 -4.19 10.95 -8.51
N PRO A 84 -4.04 10.48 -9.77
CA PRO A 84 -3.30 9.25 -10.03
C PRO A 84 -1.87 9.30 -9.51
N PHE A 85 -1.36 8.15 -9.08
CA PHE A 85 0.04 8.05 -8.69
C PHE A 85 0.97 8.16 -9.90
N THR A 86 2.12 8.77 -9.67
CA THR A 86 3.12 9.12 -10.69
C THR A 86 4.51 8.58 -10.38
N ASN A 87 4.72 8.05 -9.17
CA ASN A 87 6.02 7.60 -8.70
C ASN A 87 5.92 6.48 -7.64
N VAL A 88 7.06 5.84 -7.36
CA VAL A 88 7.16 4.73 -6.40
C VAL A 88 6.77 5.12 -4.98
N HIS A 89 7.12 6.33 -4.55
CA HIS A 89 6.81 6.80 -3.20
C HIS A 89 5.29 6.83 -2.98
N GLU A 90 4.57 7.42 -3.93
CA GLU A 90 3.11 7.42 -3.95
C GLU A 90 2.55 5.99 -3.95
N LEU A 91 3.04 5.13 -4.84
CA LEU A 91 2.59 3.74 -4.95
C LEU A 91 2.76 2.96 -3.63
N ILE A 92 3.92 3.04 -2.99
CA ILE A 92 4.23 2.27 -1.78
C ILE A 92 3.62 2.91 -0.52
N VAL A 93 3.86 4.21 -0.30
CA VAL A 93 3.49 4.88 0.94
C VAL A 93 2.02 5.31 0.91
N GLN A 94 1.55 5.87 -0.21
CA GLN A 94 0.18 6.37 -0.33
C GLN A 94 -0.79 5.32 -0.89
N GLY A 95 -0.30 4.29 -1.58
CA GLY A 95 -1.05 3.12 -2.02
C GLY A 95 -1.01 2.01 -0.97
N VAL A 96 0.04 1.18 -1.01
CA VAL A 96 0.14 -0.06 -0.22
C VAL A 96 -0.03 0.19 1.28
N CYS A 97 0.77 1.09 1.87
CA CYS A 97 0.70 1.37 3.31
C CYS A 97 -0.64 2.00 3.72
N ARG A 98 -1.24 2.83 2.85
CA ARG A 98 -2.53 3.45 3.12
C ARG A 98 -3.67 2.43 3.05
N VAL A 99 -3.66 1.50 2.10
CA VAL A 99 -4.63 0.38 2.05
C VAL A 99 -4.53 -0.43 3.34
N ARG A 100 -3.31 -0.75 3.80
CA ARG A 100 -3.10 -1.44 5.08
C ARG A 100 -3.65 -0.65 6.26
N ASN A 101 -3.36 0.65 6.37
CA ASN A 101 -3.84 1.48 7.48
C ASN A 101 -5.37 1.55 7.50
N SER A 102 -5.94 1.74 6.33
CA SER A 102 -7.38 1.77 6.14
C SER A 102 -8.04 0.45 6.49
N TYR A 103 -7.33 -0.66 6.20
CA TYR A 103 -7.82 -1.99 6.49
C TYR A 103 -7.80 -2.31 7.98
N LEU A 104 -6.61 -2.21 8.58
CA LEU A 104 -6.36 -2.65 9.95
C LEU A 104 -7.01 -1.75 11.01
N HIS A 105 -7.26 -0.47 10.70
CA HIS A 105 -7.84 0.47 11.65
C HIS A 105 -9.37 0.64 11.49
N GLY A 106 -10.02 -0.13 10.61
CA GLY A 106 -11.49 -0.28 10.57
C GLY A 106 -12.26 0.91 9.98
N GLU A 107 -11.56 1.89 9.43
CA GLU A 107 -12.14 3.15 8.96
C GLU A 107 -12.81 3.03 7.56
N LYS A 108 -12.51 2.00 6.75
CA LYS A 108 -12.91 1.98 5.33
C LYS A 108 -14.01 1.04 4.87
N PHE A 109 -14.29 -0.09 5.53
CA PHE A 109 -15.23 -1.07 4.94
C PHE A 109 -16.68 -0.98 5.43
N ARG A 110 -17.05 0.12 6.11
CA ARG A 110 -18.45 0.32 6.53
C ARG A 110 -19.31 0.97 5.46
N GLY A 111 -18.91 0.95 4.19
CA GLY A 111 -19.72 1.53 3.12
C GLY A 111 -20.15 2.94 3.50
N GLY A 112 -19.19 3.85 3.71
CA GLY A 112 -19.50 5.28 3.63
C GLY A 112 -20.37 5.53 2.38
N PRO A 113 -21.18 6.60 2.33
CA PRO A 113 -22.45 6.72 1.58
C PRO A 113 -22.53 6.14 0.14
N ASP A 114 -21.39 5.86 -0.49
CA ASP A 114 -21.21 5.31 -1.83
C ASP A 114 -21.11 3.76 -1.94
N GLY A 115 -21.05 2.99 -0.84
CA GLY A 115 -21.25 1.52 -0.89
C GLY A 115 -20.27 0.67 -1.73
N GLN A 116 -19.00 1.07 -1.87
CA GLN A 116 -18.09 0.50 -2.90
C GLN A 116 -17.23 -0.70 -2.44
N TRP A 117 -17.83 -1.75 -1.88
CA TRP A 117 -17.09 -2.95 -1.42
C TRP A 117 -16.23 -3.60 -2.51
N GLU A 118 -16.67 -3.57 -3.76
CA GLU A 118 -15.94 -4.17 -4.88
C GLU A 118 -14.64 -3.40 -5.19
N ARG A 119 -14.70 -2.06 -5.16
CA ARG A 119 -13.50 -1.23 -5.33
C ARG A 119 -12.50 -1.46 -4.20
N ASP A 120 -12.99 -1.55 -2.96
CA ASP A 120 -12.13 -1.82 -1.81
C ASP A 120 -11.41 -3.17 -1.94
N VAL A 121 -12.13 -4.22 -2.37
CA VAL A 121 -11.53 -5.52 -2.68
C VAL A 121 -10.46 -5.40 -3.76
N THR A 122 -10.71 -4.63 -4.82
CA THR A 122 -9.72 -4.37 -5.88
C THR A 122 -8.49 -3.67 -5.34
N LEU A 123 -8.65 -2.60 -4.56
CA LEU A 123 -7.53 -1.89 -3.94
C LEU A 123 -6.68 -2.80 -3.05
N ILE A 124 -7.31 -3.69 -2.27
CA ILE A 124 -6.60 -4.68 -1.45
C ILE A 124 -5.81 -5.66 -2.32
N ARG A 125 -6.41 -6.19 -3.38
CA ARG A 125 -5.75 -7.14 -4.29
C ARG A 125 -4.55 -6.52 -5.00
N GLU A 126 -4.73 -5.32 -5.53
CA GLU A 126 -3.67 -4.61 -6.23
C GLU A 126 -2.56 -4.17 -5.28
N ALA A 127 -2.88 -3.71 -4.07
CA ALA A 127 -1.87 -3.40 -3.05
C ALA A 127 -1.06 -4.64 -2.64
N HIS A 128 -1.70 -5.80 -2.55
CA HIS A 128 -1.03 -7.07 -2.27
C HIS A 128 -0.09 -7.45 -3.42
N ALA A 129 -0.56 -7.40 -4.67
CA ALA A 129 0.25 -7.72 -5.84
C ALA A 129 1.48 -6.79 -5.95
N VAL A 130 1.30 -5.48 -5.71
CA VAL A 130 2.39 -4.51 -5.69
C VAL A 130 3.39 -4.82 -4.58
N LEU A 131 2.93 -5.20 -3.38
CA LEU A 131 3.83 -5.56 -2.28
C LEU A 131 4.65 -6.81 -2.61
N ASP A 132 4.03 -7.84 -3.19
CA ASP A 132 4.73 -9.07 -3.63
C ASP A 132 5.82 -8.75 -4.66
N GLU A 133 5.47 -7.91 -5.63
CA GLU A 133 6.40 -7.49 -6.67
C GLU A 133 7.53 -6.62 -6.11
N ALA A 134 7.23 -5.69 -5.20
CA ALA A 134 8.22 -4.82 -4.56
C ALA A 134 9.25 -5.63 -3.77
N ILE A 135 8.82 -6.64 -3.00
CA ILE A 135 9.74 -7.50 -2.27
C ILE A 135 10.59 -8.34 -3.22
N THR A 136 9.99 -8.89 -4.28
CA THR A 136 10.73 -9.67 -5.28
C THR A 136 11.78 -8.81 -5.98
N TRP A 137 11.39 -7.62 -6.43
CA TRP A 137 12.27 -6.64 -7.09
C TRP A 137 13.44 -6.24 -6.19
N TRP A 138 13.15 -5.93 -4.92
CA TRP A 138 14.17 -5.53 -3.97
C TRP A 138 15.17 -6.66 -3.66
N LEU A 139 14.69 -7.90 -3.52
CA LEU A 139 15.57 -9.06 -3.31
C LEU A 139 16.45 -9.34 -4.54
N GLN A 140 15.94 -9.14 -5.76
CA GLN A 140 16.73 -9.28 -6.99
C GLN A 140 17.80 -8.21 -7.12
N ALA A 141 17.53 -6.97 -6.68
CA ALA A 141 18.51 -5.89 -6.69
C ALA A 141 19.62 -6.05 -5.64
N MET A 142 19.42 -6.91 -4.64
CA MET A 142 20.40 -7.22 -3.58
C MET A 142 21.25 -8.46 -3.84
N ALA A 143 20.91 -9.26 -4.86
CA ALA A 143 21.60 -10.49 -5.25
C ALA A 143 22.70 -10.21 -6.28
#